data_AF-A0A9D8YRP6-F1
#
_entry.id   AF-A0A9D8YRP6-F1
#
_cell.length_a   1.000
_cell.length_b   1.000
_cell.length_c   1.000
_cell.angle_alpha   90.00
_cell.angle_beta   90.00
_cell.angle_gamma   90.00
#
_symmetry.space_group_name_H-M   'P 1'
#
loop_
_entity.id
_entity.type
_entity.pdbx_description
1 polymer ?
#
loop_
_entity_poly.entity_id
_entity_poly.type
_entity_poly.pdbx_seq_one_letter_code
_entity_poly.pdbx_strand_id
1 'polypeptide(L)'
;MNSRKALLVLGMHRSGTSLLTGLIANGGFSIGKSVMAPAEDNPKGFFENQRIVDFNERLLNSFGLGWSSWQTLPDRWFFSLNPEVSKEATDLVEKEFGDSSEICIKDPRICRLLPFWRSVLTELGFEIVVVLTTRQSDEVSSSLQARDGMGKARADALWLRYNLDAMQSIEGTRGIHVSYQTVLEEPYAALSKVSALTGVDLNAPEEGFVDHALKHHESATIPTWAALVSECCRRFPEKPDPVLESLVFPLIADLAEQEHRVLSQSLEGVSLESSSGKEAALFNQAEEAKRHAISLSTELESGRKYIADLERERQIKNELIEQQENSLQEKTLEAESHAKSLMTSIEDAREYSQSLEETLNRKETELVEASKALNRKESELIEASKALNHKESELVDVSKAFEAERAQREEYTQSLLSEVNRKESELVDAHAELKQRHQDLEDMRRSLMDKTHELEAERRRFRFQRKMIDMFKREDNV
;
A
#
# COMPACT_ATOMS: atom_id res chain seq x y z
N MET A 1 21.27 4.51 -18.22
CA MET A 1 20.63 3.39 -17.52
C MET A 1 21.55 2.20 -17.72
N ASN A 2 21.94 1.49 -16.66
CA ASN A 2 22.71 0.25 -16.82
C ASN A 2 21.81 -0.78 -17.53
N SER A 3 22.32 -1.38 -18.60
CA SER A 3 21.65 -2.47 -19.32
C SER A 3 21.42 -3.64 -18.36
N ARG A 4 20.21 -4.23 -18.34
CA ARG A 4 19.95 -5.46 -17.57
C ARG A 4 20.72 -6.60 -18.23
N LYS A 5 21.34 -7.49 -17.47
CA LYS A 5 22.19 -8.58 -17.97
C LYS A 5 21.67 -9.93 -17.49
N ALA A 6 21.53 -10.85 -18.42
CA ALA A 6 21.21 -12.24 -18.14
C ALA A 6 22.39 -13.12 -18.53
N LEU A 7 23.05 -13.70 -17.53
CA LEU A 7 24.11 -14.66 -17.72
C LEU A 7 23.51 -16.08 -17.83
N LEU A 8 23.77 -16.76 -18.94
CA LEU A 8 23.35 -18.14 -19.16
C LEU A 8 24.56 -19.06 -19.03
N VAL A 9 24.60 -19.86 -17.97
CA VAL A 9 25.67 -20.85 -17.78
C VAL A 9 25.26 -22.14 -18.47
N LEU A 10 25.94 -22.45 -19.58
CA LEU A 10 25.67 -23.61 -20.42
C LEU A 10 26.74 -24.67 -20.23
N GLY A 11 26.35 -25.93 -20.30
CA GLY A 11 27.27 -27.06 -20.28
C GLY A 11 26.51 -28.34 -19.96
N MET A 12 27.02 -29.46 -20.47
CA MET A 12 26.49 -30.77 -20.13
C MET A 12 26.54 -30.99 -18.60
N HIS A 13 25.59 -31.77 -18.05
CA HIS A 13 25.66 -32.22 -16.66
C HIS A 13 27.07 -32.74 -16.33
N ARG A 14 27.53 -32.51 -15.10
CA ARG A 14 28.87 -32.90 -14.62
C ARG A 14 30.05 -32.17 -15.28
N SER A 15 29.81 -31.10 -16.04
CA SER A 15 30.86 -30.24 -16.63
C SER A 15 31.28 -29.06 -15.75
N GLY A 16 30.91 -29.05 -14.46
CA GLY A 16 31.27 -27.95 -13.55
C GLY A 16 30.37 -26.72 -13.60
N THR A 17 29.22 -26.80 -14.28
CA THR A 17 28.24 -25.70 -14.36
C THR A 17 27.79 -25.22 -12.98
N SER A 18 27.55 -26.13 -12.02
CA SER A 18 27.19 -25.77 -10.64
C SER A 18 28.30 -25.01 -9.91
N LEU A 19 29.55 -25.46 -10.02
CA LEU A 19 30.70 -24.79 -9.39
C LEU A 19 30.87 -23.37 -9.94
N LEU A 20 30.81 -23.21 -11.26
CA LEU A 20 30.90 -21.92 -11.92
C LEU A 20 29.74 -20.99 -11.53
N THR A 21 28.52 -21.52 -11.50
CA THR A 21 27.33 -20.74 -11.12
C THR A 21 27.39 -20.27 -9.68
N GLY A 22 27.88 -21.12 -8.76
CA GLY A 22 28.06 -20.73 -7.37
C GLY A 22 29.12 -19.63 -7.19
N LEU A 23 30.24 -19.70 -7.92
CA LEU A 23 31.24 -18.62 -7.95
C LEU A 23 30.63 -17.30 -8.46
N ILE A 24 29.81 -17.36 -9.51
CA ILE A 24 29.14 -16.19 -10.10
C ILE A 24 28.07 -15.61 -9.16
N ALA A 25 27.30 -16.47 -8.50
CA ALA A 25 26.28 -16.06 -7.52
C ALA A 25 26.92 -15.35 -6.32
N ASN A 26 28.04 -15.87 -5.81
CA ASN A 26 28.82 -15.21 -4.77
C ASN A 26 29.37 -13.84 -5.22
N GLY A 27 29.63 -13.69 -6.52
CA GLY A 27 30.02 -12.42 -7.14
C GLY A 27 28.89 -11.41 -7.36
N GLY A 28 27.65 -11.73 -6.97
CA GLY A 28 26.54 -10.76 -6.92
C GLY A 28 25.43 -10.96 -7.96
N PHE A 29 25.55 -11.95 -8.87
CA PHE A 29 24.44 -12.27 -9.77
C PHE A 29 23.30 -12.98 -9.04
N SER A 30 22.07 -12.54 -9.28
CA SER A 30 20.88 -13.20 -8.74
C SER A 30 20.61 -14.51 -9.47
N ILE A 31 20.51 -15.62 -8.72
CA ILE A 31 20.09 -16.94 -9.24
C ILE A 31 18.59 -17.24 -9.00
N GLY A 32 17.84 -16.22 -8.59
CA GLY A 32 16.40 -16.27 -8.34
C GLY A 32 16.03 -16.78 -6.95
N LYS A 33 14.73 -16.75 -6.64
CA LYS A 33 14.20 -17.07 -5.29
C LYS A 33 14.14 -18.57 -4.99
N SER A 34 13.89 -19.39 -6.01
CA SER A 34 13.62 -20.82 -5.84
C SER A 34 14.85 -21.69 -6.11
N VAL A 35 15.97 -21.43 -5.45
CA VAL A 35 17.21 -22.19 -5.66
C VAL A 35 17.06 -23.62 -5.14
N MET A 36 17.45 -24.60 -5.96
CA MET A 36 17.40 -26.03 -5.64
C MET A 36 18.31 -26.36 -4.46
N ALA A 37 17.79 -27.15 -3.52
CA ALA A 37 18.54 -27.61 -2.35
C ALA A 37 19.73 -28.52 -2.77
N PRO A 38 20.82 -28.55 -1.99
CA PRO A 38 21.89 -29.54 -2.18
C PRO A 38 21.39 -30.98 -2.08
N ALA A 39 22.06 -31.91 -2.78
CA ALA A 39 21.79 -33.35 -2.72
C ALA A 39 23.10 -34.15 -2.53
N GLU A 40 23.01 -35.45 -2.27
CA GLU A 40 24.17 -36.31 -2.01
C GLU A 40 25.21 -36.28 -3.16
N ASP A 41 24.77 -36.22 -4.41
CA ASP A 41 25.64 -36.20 -5.59
C ASP A 41 26.18 -34.80 -5.95
N ASN A 42 25.71 -33.76 -5.25
CA ASN A 42 26.22 -32.39 -5.31
C ASN A 42 26.00 -31.64 -3.96
N PRO A 43 26.84 -31.92 -2.94
CA PRO A 43 26.66 -31.41 -1.58
C PRO A 43 26.76 -29.88 -1.44
N LYS A 44 27.36 -29.20 -2.42
CA LYS A 44 27.50 -27.74 -2.44
C LYS A 44 26.29 -27.01 -3.03
N GLY A 45 25.28 -27.75 -3.50
CA GLY A 45 24.11 -27.17 -4.16
C GLY A 45 24.23 -27.19 -5.68
N PHE A 46 23.08 -27.33 -6.35
CA PHE A 46 23.04 -27.27 -7.81
C PHE A 46 23.17 -25.85 -8.34
N PHE A 47 22.80 -24.83 -7.56
CA PHE A 47 22.70 -23.45 -8.03
C PHE A 47 21.78 -23.33 -9.27
N GLU A 48 20.81 -24.24 -9.39
CA GLU A 48 19.74 -24.20 -10.40
C GLU A 48 18.50 -23.59 -9.75
N ASN A 49 17.73 -22.82 -10.52
CA ASN A 49 16.42 -22.39 -10.08
C ASN A 49 15.40 -23.51 -10.36
N GLN A 50 14.80 -24.08 -9.32
CA GLN A 50 13.92 -25.24 -9.42
C GLN A 50 12.74 -24.99 -10.38
N ARG A 51 12.16 -23.79 -10.37
CA ARG A 51 11.01 -23.49 -11.24
C ARG A 51 11.39 -23.40 -12.72
N ILE A 52 12.61 -22.96 -13.01
CA ILE A 52 13.16 -22.99 -14.37
C ILE A 52 13.43 -24.43 -14.80
N VAL A 53 13.95 -25.27 -13.90
CA VAL A 53 14.13 -26.71 -14.16
C VAL A 53 12.79 -27.37 -14.47
N ASP A 54 11.78 -27.17 -13.64
CA ASP A 54 10.44 -27.73 -13.83
C ASP A 54 9.80 -27.28 -15.16
N PHE A 55 10.02 -26.02 -15.54
CA PHE A 55 9.60 -25.48 -16.83
C PHE A 55 10.32 -26.18 -17.99
N ASN A 56 11.66 -26.28 -17.93
CA ASN A 56 12.47 -26.92 -18.96
C ASN A 56 12.14 -28.40 -19.12
N GLU A 57 11.88 -29.11 -18.03
CA GLU A 57 11.45 -30.51 -18.06
C GLU A 57 10.10 -30.65 -18.74
N ARG A 58 9.09 -29.84 -18.39
CA ARG A 58 7.80 -29.87 -19.09
C ARG A 58 7.92 -29.55 -20.56
N LEU A 59 8.75 -28.56 -20.92
CA LEU A 59 8.96 -28.18 -22.30
C LEU A 59 9.61 -29.33 -23.10
N LEU A 60 10.66 -29.96 -22.59
CA LEU A 60 11.26 -31.13 -23.25
C LEU A 60 10.29 -32.32 -23.30
N ASN A 61 9.55 -32.58 -22.21
CA ASN A 61 8.58 -33.66 -22.15
C ASN A 61 7.46 -33.50 -23.17
N SER A 62 7.11 -32.26 -23.55
CA SER A 62 6.14 -32.01 -24.63
C SER A 62 6.59 -32.53 -26.00
N PHE A 63 7.89 -32.77 -26.18
CA PHE A 63 8.49 -33.44 -27.35
C PHE A 63 8.77 -34.93 -27.11
N GLY A 64 8.35 -35.50 -25.98
CA GLY A 64 8.69 -36.86 -25.58
C GLY A 64 10.16 -37.04 -25.17
N LEU A 65 10.84 -35.95 -24.82
CA LEU A 65 12.25 -35.94 -24.45
C LEU A 65 12.43 -35.63 -22.96
N GLY A 66 13.49 -36.17 -22.37
CA GLY A 66 13.94 -35.81 -21.03
C GLY A 66 15.39 -35.34 -21.03
N TRP A 67 15.94 -35.12 -19.83
CA TRP A 67 17.34 -34.71 -19.66
C TRP A 67 18.34 -35.74 -20.18
N SER A 68 17.98 -37.03 -20.20
CA SER A 68 18.83 -38.13 -20.66
C SER A 68 18.57 -38.55 -22.10
N SER A 69 17.78 -37.76 -22.85
CA SER A 69 17.48 -37.99 -24.26
C SER A 69 18.56 -37.40 -25.16
N TRP A 70 19.16 -38.22 -26.02
CA TRP A 70 20.14 -37.79 -27.02
C TRP A 70 19.51 -37.47 -28.38
N GLN A 71 18.22 -37.77 -28.57
CA GLN A 71 17.46 -37.46 -29.78
C GLN A 71 17.38 -35.95 -30.00
N THR A 72 17.47 -35.49 -31.25
CA THR A 72 17.37 -34.08 -31.61
C THR A 72 15.96 -33.53 -31.37
N LEU A 73 15.87 -32.23 -31.06
CA LEU A 73 14.59 -31.52 -31.14
C LEU A 73 14.22 -31.30 -32.62
N PRO A 74 12.92 -31.20 -32.96
CA PRO A 74 12.50 -30.87 -34.32
C PRO A 74 13.13 -29.57 -34.82
N ASP A 75 13.43 -29.49 -36.11
CA ASP A 75 13.90 -28.26 -36.72
C ASP A 75 12.92 -27.12 -36.43
N ARG A 76 13.45 -25.97 -36.00
CA ARG A 76 12.63 -24.77 -35.72
C ARG A 76 11.52 -25.01 -34.68
N TRP A 77 11.66 -25.99 -33.79
CA TRP A 77 10.68 -26.36 -32.75
C TRP A 77 10.18 -25.18 -31.91
N PHE A 78 11.01 -24.17 -31.66
CA PHE A 78 10.62 -23.04 -30.82
C PHE A 78 9.63 -22.10 -31.53
N PHE A 79 9.59 -22.07 -32.87
CA PHE A 79 8.62 -21.28 -33.62
C PHE A 79 7.22 -21.92 -33.64
N SER A 80 7.12 -23.22 -33.34
CA SER A 80 5.84 -23.94 -33.29
C SER A 80 5.23 -24.00 -31.89
N LEU A 81 5.88 -23.38 -30.89
CA LEU A 81 5.34 -23.31 -29.53
C LEU A 81 4.09 -22.43 -29.49
N ASN A 82 3.16 -22.80 -28.62
CA ASN A 82 2.02 -21.95 -28.28
C ASN A 82 2.56 -20.65 -27.64
N PRO A 83 2.11 -19.45 -28.06
CA PRO A 83 2.53 -18.18 -27.46
C PRO A 83 2.37 -18.11 -25.93
N GLU A 84 1.42 -18.85 -25.35
CA GLU A 84 1.25 -18.94 -23.89
C GLU A 84 2.47 -19.56 -23.18
N VAL A 85 3.27 -20.40 -23.86
CA VAL A 85 4.51 -20.97 -23.30
C VAL A 85 5.57 -19.88 -23.10
N SER A 86 5.70 -18.97 -24.07
CA SER A 86 6.60 -17.81 -23.94
C SER A 86 6.15 -16.88 -22.82
N LYS A 87 4.84 -16.62 -22.73
CA LYS A 87 4.26 -15.80 -21.65
C LYS A 87 4.45 -16.43 -20.27
N GLU A 88 4.28 -17.75 -20.15
CA GLU A 88 4.55 -18.46 -18.90
C GLU A 88 6.02 -18.30 -18.49
N ALA A 89 6.95 -18.38 -19.44
CA ALA A 89 8.38 -18.20 -19.17
C ALA A 89 8.74 -16.76 -18.82
N THR A 90 8.14 -15.75 -19.45
CA THR A 90 8.38 -14.34 -19.09
C THR A 90 7.88 -14.07 -17.66
N ASP A 91 6.64 -14.47 -17.34
CA ASP A 91 6.06 -14.38 -15.99
C ASP A 91 6.93 -15.09 -14.95
N LEU A 92 7.49 -16.26 -15.31
CA LEU A 92 8.38 -17.02 -14.46
C LEU A 92 9.66 -16.24 -14.14
N VAL A 93 10.33 -15.69 -15.16
CA VAL A 93 11.55 -14.90 -14.96
C VAL A 93 11.26 -13.66 -14.11
N GLU A 94 10.17 -12.95 -14.36
CA GLU A 94 9.79 -11.79 -13.54
C GLU A 94 9.53 -12.17 -12.08
N LYS A 95 8.83 -13.28 -11.82
CA LYS A 95 8.56 -13.76 -10.45
C LYS A 95 9.83 -14.18 -9.71
N GLU A 96 10.73 -14.88 -10.40
CA GLU A 96 11.94 -15.43 -9.79
C GLU A 96 13.01 -14.38 -9.54
N PHE A 97 13.19 -13.43 -10.46
CA PHE A 97 14.28 -12.46 -10.42
C PHE A 97 13.85 -11.03 -10.09
N GLY A 98 12.57 -10.70 -10.19
CA GLY A 98 12.03 -9.37 -9.87
C GLY A 98 12.77 -8.25 -10.60
N ASP A 99 13.15 -7.21 -9.85
CA ASP A 99 13.86 -6.03 -10.37
C ASP A 99 15.38 -6.22 -10.49
N SER A 100 15.90 -7.44 -10.31
CA SER A 100 17.35 -7.70 -10.47
C SER A 100 17.83 -7.28 -11.87
N SER A 101 18.85 -6.44 -11.91
CA SER A 101 19.52 -6.00 -13.13
C SER A 101 20.53 -7.02 -13.64
N GLU A 102 21.06 -7.88 -12.78
CA GLU A 102 22.05 -8.91 -13.11
C GLU A 102 21.57 -10.27 -12.62
N ILE A 103 21.18 -11.13 -13.55
CA ILE A 103 20.64 -12.46 -13.27
C ILE A 103 21.53 -13.54 -13.87
N CYS A 104 21.63 -14.68 -13.20
CA CYS A 104 22.33 -15.86 -13.69
C CYS A 104 21.34 -17.03 -13.72
N ILE A 105 21.16 -17.62 -14.89
CA ILE A 105 20.30 -18.79 -15.08
C ILE A 105 21.19 -19.96 -15.49
N LYS A 106 21.11 -21.05 -14.72
CA LYS A 106 21.76 -22.31 -15.04
C LYS A 106 20.76 -23.45 -14.98
N ASP A 107 20.71 -24.20 -16.07
CA ASP A 107 20.16 -25.55 -16.19
C ASP A 107 20.81 -26.15 -17.45
N PRO A 108 21.48 -27.32 -17.38
CA PRO A 108 22.08 -27.95 -18.56
C PRO A 108 21.13 -28.07 -19.76
N ARG A 109 19.81 -28.24 -19.54
CA ARG A 109 18.80 -28.32 -20.61
C ARG A 109 18.72 -27.05 -21.44
N ILE A 110 19.17 -25.91 -20.91
CA ILE A 110 19.26 -24.66 -21.66
C ILE A 110 20.23 -24.80 -22.83
N CYS A 111 21.23 -25.68 -22.80
CA CYS A 111 22.02 -26.00 -23.99
C CYS A 111 21.14 -26.35 -25.20
N ARG A 112 20.01 -27.02 -24.95
CA ARG A 112 19.05 -27.48 -25.95
C ARG A 112 17.92 -26.49 -26.21
N LEU A 113 17.55 -25.76 -25.16
CA LEU A 113 16.45 -24.80 -25.15
C LEU A 113 16.90 -23.35 -25.36
N LEU A 114 18.18 -23.11 -25.69
CA LEU A 114 18.77 -21.77 -25.76
C LEU A 114 18.03 -20.84 -26.72
N PRO A 115 17.59 -21.25 -27.93
CA PRO A 115 16.85 -20.36 -28.82
C PRO A 115 15.57 -19.79 -28.18
N PHE A 116 14.85 -20.62 -27.41
CA PHE A 116 13.67 -20.21 -26.66
C PHE A 116 14.02 -19.21 -25.55
N TRP A 117 14.98 -19.55 -24.68
CA TRP A 117 15.39 -18.67 -23.59
C TRP A 117 15.98 -17.35 -24.07
N ARG A 118 16.66 -17.34 -25.22
CA ARG A 118 17.13 -16.11 -25.86
C ARG A 118 15.98 -15.19 -26.22
N SER A 119 14.92 -15.73 -26.80
CA SER A 119 13.71 -14.97 -27.14
C SER A 119 13.07 -14.36 -25.89
N VAL A 120 12.83 -15.19 -24.86
CA VAL A 120 12.19 -14.77 -23.60
C VAL A 120 12.98 -13.65 -22.91
N LEU A 121 14.30 -13.80 -22.78
CA LEU A 121 15.13 -12.83 -22.08
C LEU A 121 15.32 -11.52 -22.87
N THR A 122 15.36 -11.62 -24.21
CA THR A 122 15.41 -10.43 -25.07
C THR A 122 14.12 -9.63 -24.98
N GLU A 123 12.96 -10.30 -24.93
CA GLU A 123 11.65 -9.67 -24.72
C GLU A 123 11.58 -8.91 -23.38
N LEU A 124 12.18 -9.48 -22.33
CA LEU A 124 12.30 -8.85 -21.01
C LEU A 124 13.38 -7.75 -20.94
N GLY A 125 14.04 -7.43 -22.05
CA GLY A 125 15.02 -6.36 -22.15
C GLY A 125 16.38 -6.68 -21.51
N PHE A 126 16.74 -7.96 -21.39
CA PHE A 126 18.07 -8.36 -20.95
C PHE A 126 19.05 -8.41 -22.13
N GLU A 127 20.25 -7.88 -21.91
CA GLU A 127 21.45 -8.24 -22.66
C GLU A 127 21.91 -9.63 -22.22
N ILE A 128 21.92 -10.56 -23.17
CA ILE A 128 22.24 -11.97 -22.90
C ILE A 128 23.73 -12.19 -23.06
N VAL A 129 24.33 -12.79 -22.03
CA VAL A 129 25.74 -13.21 -22.03
C VAL A 129 25.79 -14.70 -21.73
N VAL A 130 26.49 -15.47 -22.56
CA VAL A 130 26.58 -16.93 -22.40
C VAL A 130 27.93 -17.32 -21.82
N VAL A 131 27.96 -18.16 -20.80
CA VAL A 131 29.18 -18.80 -20.29
C VAL A 131 29.10 -20.28 -20.60
N LEU A 132 29.82 -20.73 -21.61
CA LEU A 132 29.88 -22.13 -22.00
C LEU A 132 30.99 -22.83 -21.22
N THR A 133 30.64 -23.82 -20.42
CA THR A 133 31.60 -24.67 -19.72
C THR A 133 31.61 -26.08 -20.29
N THR A 134 32.83 -26.60 -20.48
CA THR A 134 33.03 -27.96 -20.98
C THR A 134 33.97 -28.74 -20.07
N ARG A 135 33.77 -30.05 -20.08
CA ARG A 135 34.63 -31.04 -19.45
C ARG A 135 34.85 -32.17 -20.44
N GLN A 136 35.98 -32.86 -20.31
CA GLN A 136 36.31 -33.99 -21.18
C GLN A 136 35.22 -35.06 -21.14
N SER A 137 34.90 -35.60 -22.32
CA SER A 137 33.78 -36.54 -22.50
C SER A 137 33.91 -37.79 -21.64
N ASP A 138 35.12 -38.34 -21.49
CA ASP A 138 35.42 -39.52 -20.70
C ASP A 138 35.25 -39.30 -19.20
N GLU A 139 35.64 -38.14 -18.68
CA GLU A 139 35.39 -37.75 -17.30
C GLU A 139 33.89 -37.57 -17.02
N VAL A 140 33.15 -36.97 -17.97
CA VAL A 140 31.69 -36.84 -17.85
C VAL A 140 31.03 -38.22 -17.89
N SER A 141 31.42 -39.08 -18.82
CA SER A 141 30.91 -40.45 -18.94
C SER A 141 31.20 -41.28 -17.69
N SER A 142 32.40 -41.17 -17.12
CA SER A 142 32.75 -41.84 -15.86
C SER A 142 31.91 -41.31 -14.69
N SER A 143 31.69 -39.99 -14.63
CA SER A 143 30.84 -39.40 -13.60
C SER A 143 29.36 -39.78 -13.73
N LEU A 144 28.82 -39.89 -14.95
CA LEU A 144 27.45 -40.35 -15.19
C LEU A 144 27.28 -41.84 -14.92
N GLN A 145 28.30 -42.65 -15.22
CA GLN A 145 28.33 -44.06 -14.85
C GLN A 145 28.29 -44.24 -13.33
N ALA A 146 29.06 -43.44 -12.58
CA ALA A 146 29.08 -43.49 -11.12
C ALA A 146 27.76 -43.05 -10.48
N ARG A 147 27.10 -42.03 -11.07
CA ARG A 147 25.84 -41.48 -10.54
C ARG A 147 24.61 -42.31 -10.92
N ASP A 148 24.44 -42.60 -12.21
CA ASP A 148 23.19 -43.13 -12.78
C ASP A 148 23.32 -44.57 -13.32
N GLY A 149 24.52 -45.16 -13.27
CA GLY A 149 24.79 -46.43 -13.94
C GLY A 149 24.84 -46.31 -15.47
N MET A 150 24.94 -45.10 -16.02
CA MET A 150 24.86 -44.84 -17.46
C MET A 150 26.08 -45.37 -18.22
N GLY A 151 25.86 -46.31 -19.14
CA GLY A 151 26.92 -46.87 -19.98
C GLY A 151 27.61 -45.82 -20.88
N LYS A 152 28.91 -46.01 -21.11
CA LYS A 152 29.78 -45.05 -21.80
C LYS A 152 29.23 -44.54 -23.14
N ALA A 153 28.78 -45.44 -24.02
CA ALA A 153 28.28 -45.03 -25.34
C ALA A 153 27.06 -44.09 -25.25
N ARG A 154 26.15 -44.35 -24.30
CA ARG A 154 24.99 -43.49 -24.03
C ARG A 154 25.42 -42.15 -23.42
N ALA A 155 26.36 -42.17 -22.49
CA ALA A 155 26.90 -40.96 -21.88
C ALA A 155 27.67 -40.07 -22.89
N ASP A 156 28.44 -40.69 -23.79
CA ASP A 156 29.15 -40.01 -24.87
C ASP A 156 28.15 -39.39 -25.87
N ALA A 157 27.12 -40.13 -26.28
CA ALA A 157 26.07 -39.62 -27.16
C ALA A 157 25.32 -38.44 -26.52
N LEU A 158 25.01 -38.54 -25.23
CA LEU A 158 24.35 -37.47 -24.47
C LEU A 158 25.25 -36.24 -24.33
N TRP A 159 26.53 -36.43 -23.99
CA TRP A 159 27.51 -35.35 -23.93
C TRP A 159 27.62 -34.63 -25.27
N LEU A 160 27.70 -35.40 -26.36
CA LEU A 160 27.80 -34.87 -27.71
C LEU A 160 26.55 -34.05 -28.06
N ARG A 161 25.37 -34.57 -27.76
CA ARG A 161 24.10 -33.88 -27.99
C ARG A 161 24.03 -32.52 -27.30
N TYR A 162 24.32 -32.46 -26.00
CA TYR A 162 24.25 -31.20 -25.26
C TYR A 162 25.25 -30.16 -25.76
N ASN A 163 26.47 -30.57 -26.12
CA ASN A 163 27.46 -29.64 -26.66
C ASN A 163 27.09 -29.17 -28.07
N LEU A 164 26.57 -30.06 -28.93
CA LEU A 164 26.14 -29.69 -30.29
C LEU A 164 24.95 -28.73 -30.28
N ASP A 165 23.92 -29.01 -29.49
CA ASP A 165 22.75 -28.13 -29.39
C ASP A 165 23.15 -26.74 -28.86
N ALA A 166 24.07 -26.69 -27.88
CA ALA A 166 24.62 -25.42 -27.39
C ALA A 166 25.40 -24.70 -28.49
N MET A 167 26.33 -25.37 -29.17
CA MET A 167 27.16 -24.79 -30.23
C MET A 167 26.33 -24.21 -31.38
N GLN A 168 25.27 -24.92 -31.79
CA GLN A 168 24.37 -24.43 -32.85
C GLN A 168 23.58 -23.20 -32.40
N SER A 169 23.28 -23.09 -31.10
CA SER A 169 22.40 -22.05 -30.57
C SER A 169 23.12 -20.80 -30.06
N ILE A 170 24.44 -20.88 -29.84
CA ILE A 170 25.27 -19.77 -29.34
C ILE A 170 25.76 -18.84 -30.46
N GLU A 171 25.54 -19.17 -31.73
CA GLU A 171 25.88 -18.28 -32.85
C GLU A 171 25.25 -16.89 -32.67
N GLY A 172 26.04 -15.84 -32.90
CA GLY A 172 25.65 -14.45 -32.71
C GLY A 172 25.37 -14.05 -31.25
N THR A 173 25.74 -14.87 -30.26
CA THR A 173 25.68 -14.49 -28.83
C THR A 173 27.00 -13.90 -28.35
N ARG A 174 26.90 -12.96 -27.41
CA ARG A 174 28.05 -12.53 -26.61
C ARG A 174 28.29 -13.58 -25.53
N GLY A 175 29.52 -14.03 -25.34
CA GLY A 175 29.80 -15.10 -24.35
C GLY A 175 31.27 -15.28 -24.00
N ILE A 176 31.59 -16.35 -23.28
CA ILE A 176 32.94 -16.86 -23.05
C ILE A 176 32.93 -18.36 -22.79
N HIS A 177 34.00 -19.03 -23.20
CA HIS A 177 34.29 -20.40 -22.79
C HIS A 177 35.15 -20.41 -21.52
N VAL A 178 34.75 -21.28 -20.58
CA VAL A 178 35.55 -21.58 -19.40
C VAL A 178 35.55 -23.09 -19.18
N SER A 179 36.72 -23.72 -19.34
CA SER A 179 36.84 -25.17 -19.09
C SER A 179 36.62 -25.49 -17.61
N TYR A 180 36.06 -26.67 -17.31
CA TYR A 180 35.95 -27.17 -15.94
C TYR A 180 37.28 -27.12 -15.19
N GLN A 181 38.38 -27.47 -15.88
CA GLN A 181 39.72 -27.41 -15.32
C GLN A 181 40.10 -25.99 -14.90
N THR A 182 39.82 -24.97 -15.71
CA THR A 182 40.06 -23.56 -15.36
C THR A 182 39.22 -23.12 -14.16
N VAL A 183 37.94 -23.52 -14.10
CA VAL A 183 37.08 -23.20 -12.94
C VAL A 183 37.65 -23.82 -11.64
N LEU A 184 38.19 -25.03 -11.73
CA LEU A 184 38.72 -25.77 -10.59
C LEU A 184 40.11 -25.29 -10.16
N GLU A 185 41.03 -25.11 -11.10
CA GLU A 185 42.45 -24.84 -10.82
C GLU A 185 42.75 -23.33 -10.73
N GLU A 186 42.00 -22.49 -11.47
CA GLU A 186 42.20 -21.04 -11.57
C GLU A 186 40.87 -20.27 -11.48
N PRO A 187 40.09 -20.41 -10.39
CA PRO A 187 38.75 -19.83 -10.28
C PRO A 187 38.73 -18.29 -10.42
N TYR A 188 39.79 -17.61 -9.98
CA TYR A 188 39.95 -16.17 -10.17
C TYR A 188 40.09 -15.79 -11.65
N ALA A 189 40.84 -16.56 -12.44
CA ALA A 189 40.99 -16.32 -13.88
C ALA A 189 39.68 -16.59 -14.62
N ALA A 190 38.93 -17.63 -14.20
CA ALA A 190 37.58 -17.90 -14.70
C ALA A 190 36.62 -16.74 -14.43
N LEU A 191 36.58 -16.23 -13.19
CA LEU A 191 35.71 -15.11 -12.82
C LEU A 191 36.14 -13.81 -13.52
N SER A 192 37.44 -13.53 -13.60
CA SER A 192 37.96 -12.33 -14.28
C SER A 192 37.51 -12.25 -15.75
N LYS A 193 37.45 -13.39 -16.44
CA LYS A 193 36.93 -13.50 -17.81
C LYS A 193 35.44 -13.12 -17.89
N VAL A 194 34.63 -13.64 -16.96
CA VAL A 194 33.20 -13.32 -16.88
C VAL A 194 32.99 -11.85 -16.49
N SER A 195 33.76 -11.31 -15.54
CA SER A 195 33.72 -9.90 -15.13
C SER A 195 34.06 -8.97 -16.28
N ALA A 196 35.13 -9.26 -17.03
CA ALA A 196 35.53 -8.46 -18.18
C ALA A 196 34.46 -8.44 -19.27
N LEU A 197 33.78 -9.57 -19.48
CA LEU A 197 32.74 -9.69 -20.48
C LEU A 197 31.44 -9.01 -20.06
N THR A 198 31.03 -9.19 -18.81
CA THR A 198 29.76 -8.66 -18.29
C THR A 198 29.91 -7.22 -17.82
N GLY A 199 31.10 -6.73 -17.49
CA GLY A 199 31.32 -5.45 -16.83
C GLY A 199 30.83 -5.42 -15.37
N VAL A 200 30.55 -6.58 -14.77
CA VAL A 200 30.20 -6.73 -13.36
C VAL A 200 31.45 -7.19 -12.62
N ASP A 201 31.75 -6.56 -11.48
CA ASP A 201 32.92 -6.92 -10.69
C ASP A 201 32.63 -8.16 -9.84
N LEU A 202 32.98 -9.34 -10.34
CA LEU A 202 32.90 -10.58 -9.57
C LEU A 202 34.11 -10.67 -8.63
N ASN A 203 33.84 -10.59 -7.33
CA ASN A 203 34.83 -10.73 -6.26
C ASN A 203 35.63 -12.04 -6.35
N ALA A 204 36.79 -12.07 -5.69
CA ALA A 204 37.54 -13.30 -5.53
C ALA A 204 36.69 -14.38 -4.83
N PRO A 205 36.86 -15.68 -5.18
CA PRO A 205 36.17 -16.77 -4.50
C PRO A 205 36.43 -16.73 -3.00
N GLU A 206 35.41 -17.00 -2.18
CA GLU A 206 35.62 -17.24 -0.75
C GLU A 206 36.59 -18.42 -0.54
N GLU A 207 37.49 -18.31 0.44
CA GLU A 207 38.44 -19.37 0.77
C GLU A 207 37.69 -20.69 1.08
N GLY A 208 38.07 -21.78 0.42
CA GLY A 208 37.46 -23.11 0.60
C GLY A 208 36.19 -23.37 -0.23
N PHE A 209 35.71 -22.41 -1.02
CA PHE A 209 34.56 -22.63 -1.91
C PHE A 209 34.85 -23.68 -3.00
N VAL A 210 36.08 -23.71 -3.52
CA VAL A 210 36.52 -24.71 -4.50
C VAL A 210 37.12 -25.90 -3.76
N ASP A 211 36.56 -27.09 -3.98
CA ASP A 211 37.13 -28.33 -3.44
C ASP A 211 37.93 -29.05 -4.55
N HIS A 212 39.25 -28.96 -4.45
CA HIS A 212 40.17 -29.58 -5.40
C HIS A 212 40.18 -31.11 -5.33
N ALA A 213 39.59 -31.73 -4.28
CA ALA A 213 39.50 -33.19 -4.15
C ALA A 213 38.46 -33.83 -5.08
N LEU A 214 37.62 -33.03 -5.75
CA LEU A 214 36.58 -33.51 -6.68
C LEU A 214 37.10 -33.95 -8.07
N LYS A 215 38.42 -33.88 -8.30
CA LYS A 215 39.07 -34.39 -9.52
C LYS A 215 39.30 -35.91 -9.40
N HIS A 216 38.27 -36.70 -9.73
CA HIS A 216 38.32 -38.17 -9.55
C HIS A 216 38.81 -38.95 -10.77
N HIS A 217 39.03 -38.32 -11.93
CA HIS A 217 39.35 -39.03 -13.18
C HIS A 217 40.42 -38.28 -14.00
N GLU A 218 41.53 -38.95 -14.31
CA GLU A 218 42.50 -38.53 -15.33
C GLU A 218 42.06 -39.08 -16.69
N SER A 219 42.10 -38.24 -17.72
CA SER A 219 41.57 -38.57 -19.04
C SER A 219 42.40 -39.67 -19.74
N ALA A 220 41.70 -40.67 -20.29
CA ALA A 220 42.25 -41.62 -21.24
C ALA A 220 42.19 -41.03 -22.66
N THR A 221 42.64 -41.78 -23.68
CA THR A 221 42.67 -41.29 -25.07
C THR A 221 41.32 -40.73 -25.52
N ILE A 222 41.26 -39.42 -25.77
CA ILE A 222 40.03 -38.71 -26.13
C ILE A 222 39.67 -39.05 -27.59
N PRO A 223 38.41 -39.46 -27.88
CA PRO A 223 37.98 -39.66 -29.26
C PRO A 223 38.13 -38.39 -30.10
N THR A 224 38.49 -38.52 -31.37
CA THR A 224 38.70 -37.37 -32.27
C THR A 224 37.51 -36.43 -32.31
N TRP A 225 36.28 -36.97 -32.33
CA TRP A 225 35.06 -36.16 -32.30
C TRP A 225 34.93 -35.34 -31.01
N ALA A 226 35.30 -35.89 -29.86
CA ALA A 226 35.22 -35.18 -28.57
C ALA A 226 36.25 -34.06 -28.49
N ALA A 227 37.46 -34.29 -29.04
CA ALA A 227 38.48 -33.27 -29.17
C ALA A 227 38.04 -32.13 -30.10
N LEU A 228 37.42 -32.45 -31.24
CA LEU A 228 36.90 -31.46 -32.20
C LEU A 228 35.79 -30.58 -31.59
N VAL A 229 34.83 -31.18 -30.88
CA VAL A 229 33.77 -30.45 -30.19
C VAL A 229 34.36 -29.55 -29.10
N SER A 230 35.28 -30.09 -28.30
CA SER A 230 35.95 -29.31 -27.25
C SER A 230 36.76 -28.13 -27.80
N GLU A 231 37.41 -28.31 -28.97
CA GLU A 231 38.09 -27.25 -29.70
C GLU A 231 37.13 -26.14 -30.14
N CYS A 232 35.97 -26.51 -30.68
CA CYS A 232 34.95 -25.54 -31.07
C CYS A 232 34.43 -24.74 -29.88
N CYS A 233 34.07 -25.46 -28.81
CA CYS A 233 33.62 -24.82 -27.58
C CYS A 233 34.67 -23.86 -27.02
N ARG A 234 35.97 -24.19 -27.11
CA ARG A 234 37.06 -23.33 -26.60
C ARG A 234 37.22 -22.02 -27.36
N ARG A 235 36.95 -22.03 -28.68
CA ARG A 235 36.91 -20.79 -29.48
C ARG A 235 35.71 -19.91 -29.11
N PHE A 236 34.84 -20.45 -28.26
CA PHE A 236 33.76 -19.85 -27.49
C PHE A 236 34.04 -18.50 -26.81
N PRO A 237 33.40 -17.41 -27.20
CA PRO A 237 33.95 -16.41 -28.09
C PRO A 237 35.23 -15.76 -27.54
N GLU A 238 36.37 -16.15 -28.12
CA GLU A 238 37.60 -15.37 -27.94
C GLU A 238 37.51 -14.06 -28.74
N LYS A 239 36.88 -14.10 -29.94
CA LYS A 239 36.36 -12.98 -30.75
C LYS A 239 35.28 -13.53 -31.69
N PRO A 240 34.17 -12.80 -31.96
CA PRO A 240 33.26 -13.16 -33.05
C PRO A 240 34.05 -13.14 -34.36
N ASP A 241 34.24 -14.31 -34.96
CA ASP A 241 34.90 -14.46 -36.25
C ASP A 241 33.85 -15.02 -37.22
N PRO A 242 33.31 -14.19 -38.11
CA PRO A 242 32.28 -14.62 -39.05
C PRO A 242 32.70 -15.82 -39.90
N VAL A 243 34.00 -16.03 -40.15
CA VAL A 243 34.50 -17.19 -40.91
C VAL A 243 34.45 -18.44 -40.05
N LEU A 244 34.86 -18.36 -38.78
CA LEU A 244 34.76 -19.50 -37.86
C LEU A 244 33.30 -19.87 -37.60
N GLU A 245 32.43 -18.89 -37.39
CA GLU A 245 31.01 -19.10 -37.11
C GLU A 245 30.23 -19.61 -38.33
N SER A 246 30.45 -19.05 -39.52
CA SER A 246 29.67 -19.42 -40.72
C SER A 246 30.19 -20.63 -41.50
N LEU A 247 31.46 -21.01 -41.34
CA LEU A 247 32.07 -22.11 -42.11
C LEU A 247 32.62 -23.23 -41.23
N VAL A 248 33.40 -22.90 -40.20
CA VAL A 248 34.14 -23.91 -39.43
C VAL A 248 33.25 -24.60 -38.41
N PHE A 249 32.44 -23.86 -37.65
CA PHE A 249 31.55 -24.44 -36.65
C PHE A 249 30.47 -25.35 -37.28
N PRO A 250 29.80 -24.99 -38.39
CA PRO A 250 28.85 -25.89 -39.04
C PRO A 250 29.51 -27.17 -39.54
N LEU A 251 30.70 -27.08 -40.16
CA LEU A 251 31.41 -28.26 -40.65
C LEU A 251 31.79 -29.23 -39.52
N ILE A 252 32.28 -28.70 -38.39
CA ILE A 252 32.64 -29.54 -37.25
C ILE A 252 31.39 -30.10 -36.57
N ALA A 253 30.31 -29.31 -36.47
CA ALA A 253 29.03 -29.78 -35.98
C ALA A 253 28.47 -30.90 -36.86
N ASP A 254 28.57 -30.81 -38.19
CA ASP A 254 28.14 -31.85 -39.13
C ASP A 254 28.94 -33.15 -38.96
N LEU A 255 30.26 -33.06 -38.81
CA LEU A 255 31.12 -34.22 -38.54
C LEU A 255 30.77 -34.87 -37.20
N ALA A 256 30.57 -34.07 -36.16
CA ALA A 256 30.15 -34.54 -34.85
C ALA A 256 28.72 -35.13 -34.89
N GLU A 257 27.82 -34.61 -35.71
CA GLU A 257 26.48 -35.15 -35.91
C GLU A 257 26.52 -36.51 -36.62
N GLN A 258 27.43 -36.71 -37.57
CA GLN A 258 27.66 -38.02 -38.19
C GLN A 258 28.09 -39.06 -37.16
N GLU A 259 29.05 -38.72 -36.30
CA GLU A 259 29.50 -39.59 -35.20
C GLU A 259 28.39 -39.85 -34.18
N HIS A 260 27.60 -38.82 -33.84
CA HIS A 260 26.43 -38.96 -32.99
C HIS A 260 25.41 -39.96 -33.57
N ARG A 261 25.19 -39.95 -34.88
CA ARG A 261 24.32 -40.94 -35.56
C ARG A 261 24.89 -42.34 -35.48
N VAL A 262 26.21 -42.53 -35.66
CA VAL A 262 26.86 -43.84 -35.55
C VAL A 262 26.73 -44.38 -34.12
N LEU A 263 26.98 -43.55 -33.11
CA LEU A 263 26.78 -43.91 -31.70
C LEU A 263 25.31 -44.26 -31.41
N SER A 264 24.37 -43.46 -31.92
CA SER A 264 22.93 -43.70 -31.75
C SER A 264 22.46 -45.00 -32.41
N GLN A 265 22.89 -45.26 -33.65
CA GLN A 265 22.59 -46.50 -34.37
C GLN A 265 23.23 -47.72 -33.69
N SER A 266 24.43 -47.57 -33.13
CA SER A 266 25.08 -48.64 -32.36
C SER A 266 24.30 -48.97 -31.09
N LEU A 267 23.73 -47.95 -30.42
CA LEU A 267 22.83 -48.16 -29.28
C LEU A 267 21.52 -48.86 -29.67
N GLU A 268 21.07 -48.70 -30.92
CA GLU A 268 19.89 -49.37 -31.47
C GLU A 268 20.19 -50.76 -32.07
N GLY A 269 21.44 -51.05 -32.46
CA GLY A 269 21.83 -52.19 -33.31
C GLY A 269 22.53 -53.39 -32.64
N VAL A 270 22.78 -53.38 -31.32
CA VAL A 270 23.58 -54.42 -30.59
C VAL A 270 22.92 -55.82 -30.49
N SER A 271 21.87 -56.14 -31.26
CA SER A 271 21.17 -57.43 -31.18
C SER A 271 21.61 -58.54 -32.15
N LEU A 272 22.48 -58.32 -33.14
CA LEU A 272 22.75 -59.37 -34.15
C LEU A 272 24.19 -59.35 -34.66
N GLU A 273 25.01 -60.36 -34.26
CA GLU A 273 25.84 -61.23 -35.13
C GLU A 273 27.11 -61.76 -34.45
N SER A 274 27.19 -63.08 -34.23
CA SER A 274 28.24 -63.98 -34.76
C SER A 274 28.15 -65.38 -34.13
N SER A 275 28.36 -66.46 -34.90
CA SER A 275 28.67 -67.79 -34.35
C SER A 275 29.32 -68.72 -35.38
N SER A 276 30.46 -69.30 -35.00
CA SER A 276 30.97 -70.56 -35.55
C SER A 276 30.10 -71.72 -34.99
N GLY A 277 29.57 -72.54 -35.91
CA GLY A 277 28.31 -73.24 -35.70
C GLY A 277 28.35 -74.55 -34.91
N LYS A 278 27.29 -74.74 -34.12
CA LYS A 278 26.78 -75.96 -33.46
C LYS A 278 27.35 -76.38 -32.11
N GLU A 279 28.62 -76.74 -31.93
CA GLU A 279 29.11 -77.14 -30.58
C GLU A 279 29.51 -75.92 -29.74
N ALA A 280 30.21 -74.97 -30.35
CA ALA A 280 30.32 -73.63 -29.80
C ALA A 280 28.95 -72.96 -29.72
N ALA A 281 28.00 -73.22 -30.63
CA ALA A 281 26.67 -72.63 -30.55
C ALA A 281 25.82 -73.19 -29.41
N LEU A 282 25.95 -74.47 -29.03
CA LEU A 282 25.25 -75.04 -27.87
C LEU A 282 25.92 -74.65 -26.55
N PHE A 283 27.26 -74.61 -26.50
CA PHE A 283 28.00 -74.10 -25.34
C PHE A 283 27.82 -72.59 -25.18
N ASN A 284 27.87 -71.82 -26.26
CA ASN A 284 27.54 -70.40 -26.28
C ASN A 284 26.06 -70.16 -26.07
N GLN A 285 25.13 -71.01 -26.51
CA GLN A 285 23.72 -70.87 -26.13
C GLN A 285 23.52 -71.12 -24.63
N ALA A 286 24.23 -72.09 -24.05
CA ALA A 286 24.16 -72.35 -22.62
C ALA A 286 24.84 -71.23 -21.81
N GLU A 287 25.99 -70.73 -22.26
CA GLU A 287 26.70 -69.60 -21.64
C GLU A 287 26.00 -68.25 -21.92
N GLU A 288 25.36 -68.05 -23.07
CA GLU A 288 24.48 -66.91 -23.36
C GLU A 288 23.23 -67.02 -22.53
N ALA A 289 22.55 -68.16 -22.47
CA ALA A 289 21.38 -68.34 -21.62
C ALA A 289 21.72 -68.12 -20.15
N LYS A 290 22.92 -68.51 -19.71
CA LYS A 290 23.42 -68.27 -18.36
C LYS A 290 23.82 -66.82 -18.14
N ARG A 291 24.50 -66.17 -19.09
CA ARG A 291 24.81 -64.73 -19.04
C ARG A 291 23.54 -63.89 -19.09
N HIS A 292 22.56 -64.31 -19.89
CA HIS A 292 21.25 -63.68 -20.00
C HIS A 292 20.42 -63.92 -18.74
N ALA A 293 20.49 -65.09 -18.12
CA ALA A 293 19.89 -65.36 -16.81
C ALA A 293 20.57 -64.54 -15.69
N ILE A 294 21.89 -64.36 -15.73
CA ILE A 294 22.62 -63.49 -14.80
C ILE A 294 22.27 -62.02 -15.06
N SER A 295 22.15 -61.60 -16.33
CA SER A 295 21.73 -60.25 -16.73
C SER A 295 20.31 -59.96 -16.26
N LEU A 296 19.36 -60.85 -16.54
CA LEU A 296 17.98 -60.79 -16.06
C LEU A 296 17.89 -60.84 -14.54
N SER A 297 18.73 -61.63 -13.87
CA SER A 297 18.82 -61.64 -12.40
C SER A 297 19.30 -60.30 -11.88
N THR A 298 20.29 -59.69 -12.52
CA THR A 298 20.85 -58.39 -12.15
C THR A 298 19.85 -57.27 -12.44
N GLU A 299 19.12 -57.34 -13.55
CA GLU A 299 18.02 -56.44 -13.90
C GLU A 299 16.81 -56.59 -12.97
N LEU A 300 16.47 -57.82 -12.56
CA LEU A 300 15.44 -58.06 -11.56
C LEU A 300 15.85 -57.52 -10.19
N GLU A 301 17.13 -57.64 -9.83
CA GLU A 301 17.66 -57.14 -8.56
C GLU A 301 17.75 -55.60 -8.55
N SER A 302 18.19 -55.00 -9.66
CA SER A 302 18.18 -53.54 -9.83
C SER A 302 16.75 -52.98 -9.90
N GLY A 303 15.84 -53.67 -10.60
CA GLY A 303 14.42 -53.33 -10.65
C GLY A 303 13.74 -53.45 -9.28
N ARG A 304 14.06 -54.48 -8.50
CA ARG A 304 13.58 -54.61 -7.10
C ARG A 304 14.10 -53.48 -6.21
N LYS A 305 15.37 -53.11 -6.36
CA LYS A 305 15.95 -51.98 -5.62
C LYS A 305 15.26 -50.67 -6.01
N TYR A 306 15.03 -50.45 -7.30
CA TYR A 306 14.31 -49.28 -7.80
C TYR A 306 12.88 -49.21 -7.28
N ILE A 307 12.14 -50.34 -7.25
CA ILE A 307 10.80 -50.41 -6.65
C ILE A 307 10.86 -50.08 -5.16
N ALA A 308 11.82 -50.63 -4.41
CA ALA A 308 11.96 -50.34 -2.99
C ALA A 308 12.29 -48.85 -2.72
N ASP A 309 13.10 -48.23 -3.59
CA ASP A 309 13.42 -46.80 -3.48
C ASP A 309 12.19 -45.93 -3.82
N LEU A 310 11.41 -46.30 -4.85
CA LEU A 310 10.13 -45.65 -5.16
C LEU A 310 9.10 -45.82 -4.03
N GLU A 311 9.05 -46.97 -3.36
CA GLU A 311 8.17 -47.19 -2.21
C GLU A 311 8.56 -46.31 -1.02
N ARG A 312 9.87 -46.14 -0.75
CA ARG A 312 10.34 -45.19 0.27
C ARG A 312 9.99 -43.75 -0.10
N GLU A 313 10.20 -43.36 -1.35
CA GLU A 313 9.85 -42.00 -1.81
C GLU A 313 8.35 -41.75 -1.68
N ARG A 314 7.51 -42.73 -2.04
CA ARG A 314 6.05 -42.66 -1.85
C ARG A 314 5.69 -42.52 -0.38
N GLN A 315 6.36 -43.25 0.51
CA GLN A 315 6.10 -43.18 1.94
C GLN A 315 6.45 -41.80 2.51
N ILE A 316 7.61 -41.25 2.16
CA ILE A 316 8.02 -39.89 2.56
C ILE A 316 7.01 -38.85 2.05
N LYS A 317 6.57 -38.97 0.78
CA LYS A 317 5.55 -38.08 0.21
C LYS A 317 4.21 -38.18 0.94
N ASN A 318 3.79 -39.38 1.31
CA ASN A 318 2.55 -39.57 2.07
C ASN A 318 2.64 -38.94 3.47
N GLU A 319 3.78 -39.11 4.16
CA GLU A 319 4.01 -38.48 5.47
C GLU A 319 4.01 -36.95 5.35
N LEU A 320 4.60 -36.39 4.28
CA LEU A 320 4.56 -34.95 4.01
C LEU A 320 3.14 -34.45 3.73
N ILE A 321 2.35 -35.20 2.97
CA ILE A 321 0.94 -34.87 2.71
C ILE A 321 0.15 -34.87 4.03
N GLU A 322 0.31 -35.89 4.87
CA GLU A 322 -0.38 -35.97 6.17
C GLU A 322 0.01 -34.80 7.08
N GLN A 323 1.29 -34.41 7.12
CA GLN A 323 1.73 -33.22 7.85
C GLN A 323 1.10 -31.93 7.31
N GLN A 324 1.00 -31.78 5.99
CA GLN A 324 0.36 -30.61 5.37
C GLN A 324 -1.14 -30.58 5.63
N GLU A 325 -1.82 -31.71 5.55
CA GLU A 325 -3.26 -31.83 5.85
C GLU A 325 -3.55 -31.47 7.32
N ASN A 326 -2.75 -31.97 8.26
CA ASN A 326 -2.87 -31.62 9.67
C ASN A 326 -2.63 -30.12 9.91
N SER A 327 -1.59 -29.53 9.31
CA SER A 327 -1.33 -28.09 9.41
C SER A 327 -2.45 -27.24 8.80
N LEU A 328 -3.04 -27.69 7.68
CA LEU A 328 -4.19 -27.02 7.07
C LEU A 328 -5.44 -27.11 7.95
N GLN A 329 -5.69 -28.27 8.58
CA GLN A 329 -6.82 -28.43 9.50
C GLN A 329 -6.69 -27.52 10.73
N GLU A 330 -5.50 -27.43 11.33
CA GLU A 330 -5.24 -26.50 12.46
C GLU A 330 -5.49 -25.05 12.05
N LYS A 331 -4.94 -24.60 10.92
CA LYS A 331 -5.16 -23.23 10.42
C LYS A 331 -6.63 -22.96 10.10
N THR A 332 -7.36 -23.95 9.61
CA THR A 332 -8.79 -23.83 9.32
C THR A 332 -9.58 -23.65 10.62
N LEU A 333 -9.27 -24.45 11.65
CA LEU A 333 -9.92 -24.35 12.96
C LEU A 333 -9.64 -22.99 13.64
N GLU A 334 -8.41 -22.49 13.54
CA GLU A 334 -8.04 -21.15 14.01
C GLU A 334 -8.81 -20.05 13.27
N ALA A 335 -8.90 -20.15 11.94
CA ALA A 335 -9.65 -19.20 11.12
C ALA A 335 -11.15 -19.21 11.45
N GLU A 336 -11.76 -20.38 11.67
CA GLU A 336 -13.16 -20.51 12.09
C GLU A 336 -13.41 -19.90 13.48
N SER A 337 -12.50 -20.13 14.42
CA SER A 337 -12.57 -19.52 15.76
C SER A 337 -12.48 -17.99 15.68
N HIS A 338 -11.55 -17.47 14.87
CA HIS A 338 -11.40 -16.03 14.66
C HIS A 338 -12.62 -15.42 13.98
N ALA A 339 -13.15 -16.07 12.94
CA ALA A 339 -14.38 -15.64 12.26
C ALA A 339 -15.56 -15.58 13.22
N LYS A 340 -15.71 -16.58 14.09
CA LYS A 340 -16.77 -16.60 15.12
C LYS A 340 -16.63 -15.45 16.12
N SER A 341 -15.40 -15.14 16.56
CA SER A 341 -15.14 -13.99 17.42
C SER A 341 -15.49 -12.66 16.74
N LEU A 342 -15.12 -12.50 15.47
CA LEU A 342 -15.44 -11.30 14.68
C LEU A 342 -16.95 -11.13 14.49
N MET A 343 -17.68 -12.22 14.24
CA MET A 343 -19.14 -12.18 14.12
C MET A 343 -19.79 -11.68 15.41
N THR A 344 -19.35 -12.17 16.58
CA THR A 344 -19.84 -11.66 17.87
C THR A 344 -19.56 -10.17 18.04
N SER A 345 -18.35 -9.71 17.75
CA SER A 345 -18.02 -8.28 17.84
C SER A 345 -18.83 -7.40 16.87
N ILE A 346 -19.19 -7.91 15.70
CA ILE A 346 -20.07 -7.23 14.75
C ILE A 346 -21.50 -7.13 15.31
N GLU A 347 -22.01 -8.20 15.92
CA GLU A 347 -23.33 -8.21 16.58
C GLU A 347 -23.37 -7.15 17.69
N ASP A 348 -22.38 -7.15 18.60
CA ASP A 348 -22.26 -6.18 19.69
C ASP A 348 -22.21 -4.72 19.15
N ALA A 349 -21.44 -4.48 18.09
CA ALA A 349 -21.35 -3.16 17.46
C ALA A 349 -22.67 -2.71 16.84
N ARG A 350 -23.46 -3.64 16.27
CA ARG A 350 -24.79 -3.35 15.72
C ARG A 350 -25.77 -2.98 16.82
N GLU A 351 -25.81 -3.74 17.92
CA GLU A 351 -26.67 -3.44 19.07
C GLU A 351 -26.33 -2.07 19.67
N TYR A 352 -25.03 -1.76 19.81
CA TYR A 352 -24.58 -0.46 20.28
C TYR A 352 -24.98 0.68 19.35
N SER A 353 -24.84 0.49 18.03
CA SER A 353 -25.26 1.48 17.02
C SER A 353 -26.76 1.74 17.08
N GLN A 354 -27.58 0.70 17.26
CA GLN A 354 -29.03 0.85 17.37
C GLN A 354 -29.42 1.66 18.62
N SER A 355 -28.78 1.38 19.76
CA SER A 355 -29.00 2.14 21.01
C SER A 355 -28.63 3.62 20.87
N LEU A 356 -27.55 3.93 20.14
CA LEU A 356 -27.16 5.30 19.82
C LEU A 356 -28.21 6.00 18.95
N GLU A 357 -28.74 5.32 17.94
CA GLU A 357 -29.75 5.85 17.03
C GLU A 357 -31.07 6.15 17.76
N GLU A 358 -31.51 5.27 18.66
CA GLU A 358 -32.68 5.51 19.52
C GLU A 358 -32.45 6.72 20.45
N THR A 359 -31.26 6.86 21.01
CA THR A 359 -30.89 8.00 21.85
C THR A 359 -30.89 9.30 21.05
N LEU A 360 -30.36 9.28 19.83
CA LEU A 360 -30.34 10.43 18.93
C LEU A 360 -31.76 10.88 18.58
N ASN A 361 -32.62 9.96 18.16
CA ASN A 361 -34.03 10.25 17.84
C ASN A 361 -34.78 10.86 19.03
N ARG A 362 -34.54 10.36 20.25
CA ARG A 362 -35.11 10.96 21.47
C ARG A 362 -34.62 12.40 21.66
N LYS A 363 -33.32 12.66 21.48
CA LYS A 363 -32.74 13.99 21.64
C LYS A 363 -33.23 14.98 20.57
N GLU A 364 -33.41 14.53 19.34
CA GLU A 364 -34.01 15.34 18.28
C GLU A 364 -35.46 15.73 18.62
N THR A 365 -36.24 14.79 19.16
CA THR A 365 -37.60 15.06 19.61
C THR A 365 -37.63 16.10 20.74
N GLU A 366 -36.78 15.95 21.75
CA GLU A 366 -36.64 16.91 22.85
C GLU A 366 -36.25 18.31 22.33
N LEU A 367 -35.35 18.39 21.34
CA LEU A 367 -34.91 19.65 20.73
C LEU A 367 -36.05 20.34 19.99
N VAL A 368 -36.86 19.59 19.24
CA VAL A 368 -38.03 20.13 18.54
C VAL A 368 -39.05 20.70 19.52
N GLU A 369 -39.31 20.02 20.64
CA GLU A 369 -40.21 20.51 21.67
C GLU A 369 -39.67 21.77 22.36
N ALA A 370 -38.38 21.79 22.70
CA ALA A 370 -37.71 22.96 23.27
C ALA A 370 -37.77 24.17 22.32
N SER A 371 -37.54 23.96 21.02
CA SER A 371 -37.65 25.01 20.00
C SER A 371 -39.08 25.56 19.91
N LYS A 372 -40.11 24.70 19.93
CA LYS A 372 -41.51 25.14 19.96
C LYS A 372 -41.83 25.95 21.22
N ALA A 373 -41.33 25.54 22.38
CA ALA A 373 -41.52 26.27 23.63
C ALA A 373 -40.85 27.65 23.60
N LEU A 374 -39.64 27.74 23.05
CA LEU A 374 -38.92 29.00 22.87
C LEU A 374 -39.69 29.97 21.97
N ASN A 375 -40.19 29.51 20.82
CA ASN A 375 -40.97 30.34 19.90
C ASN A 375 -42.27 30.88 20.53
N ARG A 376 -42.92 30.09 21.40
CA ARG A 376 -44.08 30.56 22.18
C ARG A 376 -43.68 31.68 23.14
N LYS A 377 -42.57 31.51 23.86
CA LYS A 377 -42.07 32.53 24.79
C LYS A 377 -41.65 33.81 24.08
N GLU A 378 -41.06 33.70 22.89
CA GLU A 378 -40.74 34.86 22.05
C GLU A 378 -42.01 35.61 21.62
N SER A 379 -43.07 34.89 21.23
CA SER A 379 -44.36 35.49 20.88
C SER A 379 -45.01 36.21 22.07
N GLU A 380 -45.01 35.58 23.26
CA GLU A 380 -45.49 36.20 24.51
C GLU A 380 -44.70 37.47 24.85
N LEU A 381 -43.37 37.47 24.66
CA LEU A 381 -42.52 38.63 24.91
C LEU A 381 -42.83 39.78 23.96
N ILE A 382 -43.09 39.49 22.68
CA ILE A 382 -43.48 40.50 21.68
C ILE A 382 -44.82 41.13 22.08
N GLU A 383 -45.80 40.35 22.52
CA GLU A 383 -47.09 40.87 22.98
C GLU A 383 -46.94 41.72 24.25
N ALA A 384 -46.16 41.25 25.22
CA ALA A 384 -45.88 42.01 26.45
C ALA A 384 -45.18 43.34 26.15
N SER A 385 -44.21 43.35 25.22
CA SER A 385 -43.54 44.57 24.78
C SER A 385 -44.50 45.56 24.11
N LYS A 386 -45.42 45.09 23.26
CA LYS A 386 -46.46 45.94 22.67
C LYS A 386 -47.38 46.55 23.73
N ALA A 387 -47.81 45.74 24.70
CA ALA A 387 -48.66 46.21 25.79
C ALA A 387 -47.95 47.26 26.66
N LEU A 388 -46.65 47.05 26.94
CA LEU A 388 -45.84 48.02 27.68
C LEU A 388 -45.74 49.35 26.94
N ASN A 389 -45.40 49.33 25.65
CA ASN A 389 -45.33 50.55 24.82
C ASN A 389 -46.66 51.31 24.79
N HIS A 390 -47.79 50.58 24.77
CA HIS A 390 -49.11 51.20 24.84
C HIS A 390 -49.34 51.89 26.20
N LYS A 391 -48.97 51.25 27.30
CA LYS A 391 -49.05 51.84 28.64
C LYS A 391 -48.14 53.04 28.83
N GLU A 392 -46.94 53.02 28.24
CA GLU A 392 -46.07 54.20 28.22
C GLU A 392 -46.71 55.38 27.48
N SER A 393 -47.38 55.12 26.34
CA SER A 393 -48.12 56.16 25.62
C SER A 393 -49.28 56.73 26.43
N GLU A 394 -50.10 55.88 27.06
CA GLU A 394 -51.19 56.34 27.94
C GLU A 394 -50.65 57.21 29.09
N LEU A 395 -49.52 56.83 29.69
CA LEU A 395 -48.90 57.57 30.79
C LEU A 395 -48.39 58.95 30.34
N VAL A 396 -47.85 59.06 29.12
CA VAL A 396 -47.49 60.34 28.51
C VAL A 396 -48.73 61.23 28.33
N ASP A 397 -49.85 60.69 27.87
CA ASP A 397 -51.09 61.46 27.67
C ASP A 397 -51.69 61.92 29.01
N VAL A 398 -51.68 61.06 30.03
CA VAL A 398 -52.11 61.44 31.39
C VAL A 398 -51.19 62.52 31.97
N SER A 399 -49.87 62.42 31.77
CA SER A 399 -48.92 63.45 32.21
C SER A 399 -49.22 64.80 31.56
N LYS A 400 -49.49 64.83 30.24
CA LYS A 400 -49.88 66.06 29.53
C LYS A 400 -51.20 66.63 30.05
N ALA A 401 -52.20 65.79 30.31
CA ALA A 401 -53.49 66.23 30.86
C ALA A 401 -53.33 66.85 32.25
N PHE A 402 -52.50 66.23 33.11
CA PHE A 402 -52.19 66.76 34.44
C PHE A 402 -51.47 68.11 34.37
N GLU A 403 -50.49 68.27 33.46
CA GLU A 403 -49.81 69.55 33.22
C GLU A 403 -50.78 70.64 32.75
N ALA A 404 -51.73 70.30 31.85
CA ALA A 404 -52.74 71.23 31.38
C ALA A 404 -53.71 71.66 32.49
N GLU A 405 -54.19 70.73 33.33
CA GLU A 405 -55.05 71.07 34.47
C GLU A 405 -54.30 71.94 35.49
N ARG A 406 -53.03 71.63 35.75
CA ARG A 406 -52.18 72.44 36.62
C ARG A 406 -52.06 73.88 36.10
N ALA A 407 -51.79 74.05 34.80
CA ALA A 407 -51.71 75.37 34.18
C ALA A 407 -53.03 76.16 34.29
N GLN A 408 -54.16 75.50 34.05
CA GLN A 408 -55.50 76.11 34.23
C GLN A 408 -55.74 76.54 35.67
N ARG A 409 -55.37 75.72 36.66
CA ARG A 409 -55.50 76.07 38.08
C ARG A 409 -54.59 77.24 38.46
N GLU A 410 -53.36 77.28 37.94
CA GLU A 410 -52.44 78.41 38.17
C GLU A 410 -53.02 79.71 37.60
N GLU A 411 -53.58 79.70 36.38
CA GLU A 411 -54.25 80.85 35.76
C GLU A 411 -55.48 81.30 36.57
N TYR A 412 -56.35 80.36 36.97
CA TYR A 412 -57.52 80.66 37.79
C TYR A 412 -57.13 81.26 39.16
N THR A 413 -56.07 80.73 39.78
CA THR A 413 -55.54 81.24 41.04
C THR A 413 -55.02 82.67 40.88
N GLN A 414 -54.31 82.98 39.79
CA GLN A 414 -53.87 84.34 39.48
C GLN A 414 -55.05 85.29 39.27
N SER A 415 -56.10 84.84 38.57
CA SER A 415 -57.34 85.63 38.39
C SER A 415 -57.98 85.96 39.75
N LEU A 416 -58.19 84.97 40.61
CA LEU A 416 -58.71 85.18 41.96
C LEU A 416 -57.85 86.15 42.78
N LEU A 417 -56.52 86.02 42.70
CA LEU A 417 -55.60 86.94 43.40
C LEU A 417 -55.77 88.38 42.92
N SER A 418 -55.92 88.59 41.61
CA SER A 418 -56.16 89.92 41.04
C SER A 418 -57.51 90.51 41.48
N GLU A 419 -58.54 89.67 41.59
CA GLU A 419 -59.85 90.10 42.09
C GLU A 419 -59.83 90.43 43.58
N VAL A 420 -59.13 89.64 44.40
CA VAL A 420 -58.89 89.93 45.82
C VAL A 420 -58.17 91.26 45.97
N ASN A 421 -57.08 91.48 45.23
CA ASN A 421 -56.34 92.75 45.27
C ASN A 421 -57.21 93.94 44.87
N ARG A 422 -58.09 93.78 43.86
CA ARG A 422 -59.06 94.81 43.47
C ARG A 422 -60.02 95.10 44.63
N LYS A 423 -60.58 94.07 45.27
CA LYS A 423 -61.49 94.22 46.40
C LYS A 423 -60.83 94.84 47.62
N GLU A 424 -59.57 94.50 47.90
CA GLU A 424 -58.79 95.18 48.93
C GLU A 424 -58.62 96.67 48.62
N SER A 425 -58.31 97.04 47.37
CA SER A 425 -58.25 98.45 46.96
C SER A 425 -59.57 99.18 47.14
N GLU A 426 -60.69 98.59 46.69
CA GLU A 426 -62.04 99.15 46.88
C GLU A 426 -62.36 99.36 48.38
N LEU A 427 -61.94 98.41 49.23
CA LEU A 427 -62.08 98.51 50.69
C LEU A 427 -61.25 99.66 51.27
N VAL A 428 -60.01 99.82 50.83
CA VAL A 428 -59.14 100.93 51.25
C VAL A 428 -59.76 102.27 50.89
N ASP A 429 -60.26 102.41 49.65
CA ASP A 429 -60.93 103.63 49.18
C ASP A 429 -62.21 103.92 49.98
N ALA A 430 -63.06 102.91 50.21
CA ALA A 430 -64.26 103.06 51.03
C ALA A 430 -63.93 103.43 52.49
N HIS A 431 -62.84 102.88 53.04
CA HIS A 431 -62.38 103.23 54.39
C HIS A 431 -61.89 104.67 54.46
N ALA A 432 -61.20 105.16 53.42
CA ALA A 432 -60.79 106.55 53.31
C ALA A 432 -62.00 107.50 53.21
N GLU A 433 -63.02 107.14 52.42
CA GLU A 433 -64.26 107.92 52.30
C GLU A 433 -65.03 107.99 53.63
N LEU A 434 -65.14 106.87 54.35
CA LEU A 434 -65.73 106.83 55.70
C LEU A 434 -64.98 107.73 56.69
N LYS A 435 -63.64 107.69 56.64
CA LYS A 435 -62.81 108.55 57.49
C LYS A 435 -63.04 110.04 57.18
N GLN A 436 -63.16 110.40 55.90
CA GLN A 436 -63.48 111.77 55.49
C GLN A 436 -64.87 112.20 56.00
N ARG A 437 -65.91 111.37 55.80
CA ARG A 437 -67.25 111.67 56.33
C ARG A 437 -67.27 111.79 57.85
N HIS A 438 -66.48 110.99 58.55
CA HIS A 438 -66.33 111.10 60.00
C HIS A 438 -65.73 112.46 60.39
N GLN A 439 -64.69 112.91 59.68
CA GLN A 439 -64.08 114.22 59.89
C GLN A 439 -65.09 115.36 59.62
N ASP A 440 -65.85 115.27 58.52
CA ASP A 440 -66.88 116.26 58.18
C ASP A 440 -67.98 116.34 59.27
N LEU A 441 -68.37 115.19 59.85
CA LEU A 441 -69.31 115.12 60.98
C LEU A 441 -68.75 115.73 62.26
N GLU A 442 -67.45 115.53 62.55
CA GLU A 442 -66.79 116.18 63.69
C GLU A 442 -66.74 117.70 63.52
N ASP A 443 -66.45 118.20 62.32
CA ASP A 443 -66.44 119.62 62.03
C ASP A 443 -67.85 120.22 62.12
N MET A 444 -68.86 119.51 61.64
CA MET A 444 -70.26 119.90 61.79
C MET A 444 -70.71 119.94 63.25
N ARG A 445 -70.25 118.96 64.06
CA ARG A 445 -70.49 118.93 65.51
C ARG A 445 -69.83 120.12 66.22
N ARG A 446 -68.61 120.50 65.83
CA ARG A 446 -67.93 121.72 66.35
C ARG A 446 -68.71 122.98 65.98
N SER A 447 -69.13 123.10 64.72
CA SER A 447 -69.95 124.23 64.26
C SER A 447 -71.26 124.36 65.05
N LEU A 448 -71.94 123.23 65.31
CA LEU A 448 -73.14 123.20 66.15
C LEU A 448 -72.84 123.61 67.61
N MET A 449 -71.72 123.15 68.18
CA MET A 449 -71.29 123.56 69.53
C MET A 449 -71.08 125.08 69.61
N ASP A 450 -70.40 125.68 68.64
CA ASP A 450 -70.20 127.13 68.56
C ASP A 450 -71.55 127.86 68.47
N LYS A 451 -72.49 127.35 67.67
CA LYS A 451 -73.85 127.92 67.54
C LYS A 451 -74.65 127.83 68.85
N THR A 452 -74.52 126.73 69.59
CA THR A 452 -75.13 126.61 70.92
C THR A 452 -74.52 127.58 71.92
N HIS A 453 -73.21 127.83 71.88
CA HIS A 453 -72.58 128.83 72.74
C HIS A 453 -73.01 130.26 72.39
N GLU A 454 -73.18 130.59 71.11
CA GLU A 454 -73.78 131.87 70.66
C GLU A 454 -75.19 132.04 71.25
N LEU A 455 -76.05 131.03 71.13
CA LEU A 455 -77.43 131.07 71.63
C LEU A 455 -77.50 131.14 73.17
N GLU A 456 -76.57 130.50 73.87
CA GLU A 456 -76.46 130.61 75.33
C GLU A 456 -76.03 132.00 75.79
N ALA A 457 -75.12 132.66 75.06
CA ALA A 457 -74.75 134.04 75.31
C ALA A 457 -75.94 134.99 75.10
N GLU A 458 -76.75 134.75 74.07
CA GLU A 458 -78.00 135.48 73.81
C GLU A 458 -79.04 135.27 74.93
N ARG A 459 -79.24 134.03 75.38
CA ARG A 459 -80.10 133.70 76.53
C ARG A 459 -79.63 134.35 77.84
N ARG A 460 -78.33 134.54 78.04
CA ARG A 460 -77.79 135.28 79.20
C ARG A 460 -78.14 136.76 79.12
N ARG A 461 -78.04 137.39 77.93
CA ARG A 461 -78.48 138.79 77.71
C ARG A 461 -79.98 138.96 77.98
N PHE A 462 -80.82 138.06 77.49
CA PHE A 462 -82.27 138.09 77.74
C PHE A 462 -82.63 137.89 79.23
N ARG A 463 -81.92 137.00 79.96
CA ARG A 463 -82.13 136.82 81.41
C ARG A 463 -81.72 138.04 82.23
N PHE A 464 -80.68 138.77 81.80
CA PHE A 464 -80.27 140.02 82.44
C PHE A 464 -81.33 141.11 82.26
N GLN A 465 -81.89 141.26 81.04
CA GLN A 465 -82.99 142.19 80.77
C GLN A 465 -84.27 141.84 81.54
N ARG A 466 -84.60 140.55 81.70
CA ARG A 466 -85.80 140.11 82.44
C ARG A 466 -85.67 140.33 83.96
N LYS A 467 -84.49 140.15 84.54
CA LYS A 467 -84.23 140.49 85.97
C LYS A 467 -84.34 141.99 86.26
N MET A 468 -83.95 142.85 85.31
CA MET A 468 -84.14 144.31 85.40
C MET A 468 -85.63 144.70 85.42
N ILE A 469 -86.48 143.98 84.67
CA ILE A 469 -87.92 144.24 84.59
C ILE A 469 -88.68 143.72 85.83
N ASP A 470 -88.26 142.57 86.41
CA ASP A 470 -88.91 142.01 87.61
C ASP A 470 -88.56 142.77 88.91
N MET A 471 -87.47 143.55 88.93
CA MET A 471 -87.13 144.40 90.09
C MET A 471 -88.02 145.66 90.20
N PHE A 472 -88.46 146.24 89.08
CA PHE A 472 -89.37 147.40 89.08
C PHE A 472 -90.82 147.06 89.49
N LYS A 473 -91.17 145.78 89.68
CA LYS A 473 -92.52 145.33 90.07
C LYS A 473 -92.69 144.93 91.53
N ARG A 474 -91.73 145.24 92.41
CA ARG A 474 -91.82 145.01 93.86
C ARG A 474 -92.01 146.27 94.72
N GLU A 475 -92.28 147.43 94.11
CA GLU A 475 -92.53 148.70 94.82
C GLU A 475 -94.02 149.06 95.06
N ASP A 476 -94.97 148.13 94.83
CA ASP A 476 -96.40 148.35 95.11
C ASP A 476 -96.98 147.45 96.21
N ASN A 477 -96.21 147.19 97.28
CA ASN A 477 -96.77 146.85 98.60
C ASN A 477 -95.78 147.18 99.72
N VAL A 478 -95.90 148.46 100.15
CA VAL A 478 -95.31 149.17 101.31
C VAL A 478 -93.80 149.41 101.31
#